data_AF-W1XPI8-F1
#
_entry.id   AF-W1XPI8-F1
#
_cell.length_a   1.000
_cell.length_b   1.000
_cell.length_c   1.000
_cell.angle_alpha   90.00
_cell.angle_beta   90.00
_cell.angle_gamma   90.00
#
_symmetry.space_group_name_H-M   'P 1'
#
loop_
_entity.id
_entity.type
_entity.pdbx_description
1 polymer ?
#
loop_
_entity_poly.entity_id
_entity_poly.type
_entity_poly.pdbx_seq_one_letter_code
_entity_poly.pdbx_strand_id
1 'polypeptide(L)'
;LDDWALATITGADSEKYMQGQVTADVSQMAEDQHLLAAHCDAKGKMWSNLRLFRDGDGFAWIERRSVREPQLTELKKYAVFSKVTIAPDDERVLLGVAGFQARAALANIFSELPSKEKQVVKEGATTLL
;
A
#
# COMPACT_ATOMS: atom_id res chain seq x y z
N LEU A 1 8.60 -9.99 7.58
CA LEU A 1 7.27 -9.62 8.13
C LEU A 1 6.26 -10.59 7.52
N ASP A 2 6.35 -11.86 7.90
CA ASP A 2 5.87 -12.95 7.02
C ASP A 2 4.34 -13.12 7.09
N ASP A 3 3.75 -12.73 8.22
CA ASP A 3 2.31 -12.64 8.42
C ASP A 3 1.66 -11.44 7.69
N TRP A 4 2.45 -10.58 7.04
CA TRP A 4 1.98 -9.49 6.20
C TRP A 4 2.21 -9.82 4.74
N ALA A 5 1.42 -9.20 3.88
CA ALA A 5 1.49 -9.41 2.45
C ALA A 5 1.30 -8.08 1.70
N LEU A 6 1.91 -8.00 0.53
CA LEU A 6 1.82 -6.86 -0.37
C LEU A 6 0.85 -7.18 -1.51
N ALA A 7 0.16 -6.15 -1.99
CA ALA A 7 -0.62 -6.17 -3.20
C ALA A 7 -0.54 -4.81 -3.90
N THR A 8 -0.85 -4.80 -5.20
CA THR A 8 -0.76 -3.61 -6.05
C THR A 8 -1.99 -3.44 -6.92
N ILE A 9 -2.24 -2.19 -7.29
CA ILE A 9 -3.11 -1.79 -8.38
C ILE A 9 -2.34 -0.84 -9.32
N THR A 10 -2.37 -1.13 -10.61
CA THR A 10 -1.75 -0.32 -11.67
C THR A 10 -2.75 -0.02 -12.78
N GLY A 11 -2.47 0.98 -13.61
CA GLY A 11 -3.29 1.38 -14.74
C GLY A 11 -4.02 2.72 -14.58
N ALA A 12 -4.53 3.23 -15.70
CA ALA A 12 -5.02 4.61 -15.83
C ALA A 12 -6.20 4.98 -14.90
N ASP A 13 -6.99 4.00 -14.46
CA ASP A 13 -8.13 4.24 -13.57
C ASP A 13 -7.81 3.96 -12.10
N SER A 14 -6.55 3.72 -11.71
CA SER A 14 -6.18 3.27 -10.36
C SER A 14 -6.68 4.19 -9.23
N GLU A 15 -6.47 5.50 -9.36
CA GLU A 15 -6.91 6.48 -8.36
C GLU A 15 -8.44 6.55 -8.26
N LYS A 16 -9.10 6.68 -9.40
CA LYS A 16 -10.56 6.69 -9.48
C LYS A 16 -11.17 5.42 -8.88
N TYR A 17 -10.56 4.28 -9.16
CA TYR A 17 -11.01 2.99 -8.66
C TYR A 17 -10.84 2.91 -7.14
N MET A 18 -9.62 3.16 -6.64
CA MET A 18 -9.33 3.07 -5.21
C MET A 18 -10.15 4.04 -4.37
N GLN A 19 -10.36 5.28 -4.85
CA GLN A 19 -11.21 6.27 -4.18
C GLN A 19 -12.63 5.76 -3.89
N GLY A 20 -13.17 4.89 -4.76
CA GLY A 20 -14.49 4.30 -4.57
C GLY A 20 -14.53 3.04 -3.71
N GLN A 21 -13.37 2.49 -3.31
CA GLN A 21 -13.27 1.22 -2.59
C GLN A 21 -12.76 1.36 -1.15
N VAL A 22 -12.03 2.43 -0.84
CA VAL A 22 -11.45 2.63 0.50
C VAL A 22 -12.03 3.84 1.21
N THR A 23 -11.91 3.85 2.54
CA THR A 23 -12.42 4.95 3.39
C THR A 23 -11.54 6.20 3.37
N ALA A 24 -10.30 6.11 2.90
CA ALA A 24 -9.37 7.24 2.83
C ALA A 24 -9.55 8.00 1.51
N ASP A 25 -9.39 9.32 1.56
CA ASP A 25 -9.36 10.14 0.35
C ASP A 25 -8.00 10.02 -0.34
N VAL A 26 -7.88 9.08 -1.28
CA VAL A 26 -6.65 8.81 -2.03
C VAL A 26 -6.36 9.88 -3.08
N SER A 27 -7.35 10.70 -3.46
CA SER A 27 -7.14 11.83 -4.37
C SER A 27 -6.31 12.95 -3.74
N GLN A 28 -6.34 13.08 -2.41
CA GLN A 28 -5.53 14.02 -1.64
C GLN A 28 -4.22 13.42 -1.12
N MET A 29 -3.95 12.16 -1.45
CA MET A 29 -2.76 11.47 -1.01
C MET A 29 -1.55 11.86 -1.85
N ALA A 30 -0.55 12.46 -1.20
CA ALA A 30 0.71 12.81 -1.86
C ALA A 30 1.60 11.58 -2.09
N GLU A 31 2.55 11.69 -3.03
CA GLU A 31 3.53 10.65 -3.38
C GLU A 31 4.42 10.21 -2.20
N ASP A 32 4.62 11.11 -1.25
CA ASP A 32 5.47 10.92 -0.07
C ASP A 32 4.69 10.57 1.20
N GLN A 33 3.43 10.15 1.06
CA GLN A 33 2.56 9.77 2.17
C GLN A 33 2.20 8.30 2.13
N HIS A 34 1.93 7.74 3.31
CA HIS A 34 1.22 6.48 3.45
C HIS A 34 0.01 6.68 4.37
N LEU A 35 -1.07 5.96 4.14
CA LEU A 35 -2.31 6.10 4.93
C LEU A 35 -2.79 4.73 5.39
N LEU A 36 -3.37 4.65 6.59
CA LEU A 36 -4.11 3.46 6.99
C LEU A 36 -5.58 3.64 6.59
N ALA A 37 -6.01 2.89 5.58
CA ALA A 37 -7.39 2.93 5.06
C ALA A 37 -8.13 1.63 5.41
N ALA A 38 -9.46 1.65 5.34
CA ALA A 38 -10.28 0.45 5.40
C ALA A 38 -10.93 0.19 4.03
N HIS A 39 -10.99 -1.08 3.62
CA HIS A 39 -11.83 -1.55 2.52
C HIS A 39 -13.05 -2.26 3.13
N CYS A 40 -14.26 -1.80 2.78
CA CYS A 40 -15.50 -2.26 3.37
C CYS A 40 -16.46 -2.82 2.33
N ASP A 41 -17.38 -3.68 2.76
CA ASP A 41 -18.55 -4.05 1.98
C ASP A 41 -19.57 -2.90 1.91
N ALA A 42 -20.63 -3.09 1.11
CA ALA A 42 -21.70 -2.11 0.95
C ALA A 42 -22.51 -1.83 2.25
N LYS A 43 -22.33 -2.63 3.30
CA LYS A 43 -22.95 -2.45 4.63
C LYS A 43 -21.99 -1.79 5.63
N GLY A 44 -20.79 -1.38 5.18
CA GLY A 44 -19.76 -0.79 6.03
C GLY A 44 -19.01 -1.80 6.91
N LYS A 45 -19.09 -3.10 6.63
CA LYS A 45 -18.28 -4.13 7.31
C LYS A 45 -16.91 -4.21 6.64
N MET A 46 -15.87 -4.10 7.45
CA MET A 46 -14.50 -4.08 6.96
C MET A 46 -14.05 -5.46 6.51
N TRP A 47 -13.60 -5.57 5.26
CA TRP A 47 -12.88 -6.73 4.75
C TRP A 47 -11.46 -6.78 5.33
N SER A 48 -10.80 -5.62 5.31
CA SER A 48 -9.44 -5.45 5.81
C SER A 48 -9.13 -3.97 6.00
N ASN A 49 -8.21 -3.66 6.93
CA ASN A 49 -7.48 -2.41 6.90
C ASN A 49 -6.14 -2.61 6.20
N LEU A 50 -5.69 -1.58 5.51
CA LEU A 50 -4.53 -1.66 4.62
C LEU A 50 -3.73 -0.36 4.69
N ARG A 51 -2.40 -0.50 4.76
CA ARG A 51 -1.49 0.65 4.66
C ARG A 51 -1.22 0.92 3.20
N LEU A 52 -1.87 1.95 2.66
CA LEU A 52 -1.79 2.39 1.28
C LEU A 52 -0.61 3.34 1.07
N PHE A 53 0.04 3.29 -0.10
CA PHE A 53 1.01 4.27 -0.59
C PHE A 53 1.05 4.24 -2.13
N ARG A 54 1.46 5.35 -2.76
CA ARG A 54 1.56 5.42 -4.23
C ARG A 54 2.72 4.57 -4.74
N ASP A 55 2.48 3.81 -5.78
CA ASP A 55 3.46 2.89 -6.37
C ASP A 55 3.24 2.78 -7.88
N GLY A 56 4.27 3.06 -8.68
CA GLY A 56 4.14 3.14 -10.14
C GLY A 56 3.06 4.15 -10.58
N ASP A 57 2.18 3.71 -11.48
CA ASP A 57 1.02 4.46 -11.97
C ASP A 57 -0.27 4.22 -11.14
N GLY A 58 -0.13 3.66 -9.94
CA GLY A 58 -1.25 3.39 -9.04
C GLY A 58 -0.83 3.33 -7.58
N PHE A 59 -1.18 2.24 -6.90
CA PHE A 59 -0.97 2.09 -5.45
C PHE A 59 -0.45 0.70 -5.10
N ALA A 60 0.28 0.64 -4.00
CA ALA A 60 0.56 -0.60 -3.30
C ALA A 60 -0.02 -0.51 -1.88
N TRP A 61 -0.30 -1.67 -1.29
CA TRP A 61 -0.71 -1.73 0.10
C TRP A 61 -0.24 -2.97 0.83
N ILE A 62 -0.05 -2.78 2.12
CA ILE A 62 0.37 -3.81 3.07
C ILE A 62 -0.81 -4.13 3.99
N GLU A 63 -1.17 -5.41 4.06
CA GLU A 63 -2.22 -5.95 4.93
C GLU A 63 -1.84 -7.34 5.49
N ARG A 64 -2.64 -7.88 6.40
CA ARG A 64 -2.38 -9.22 6.96
C ARG A 64 -2.49 -10.27 5.85
N ARG A 65 -1.51 -11.16 5.76
CA ARG A 65 -1.46 -12.23 4.76
C ARG A 65 -2.72 -13.11 4.77
N SER A 66 -3.26 -13.36 5.97
CA SER A 66 -4.47 -14.16 6.16
C SER A 66 -5.73 -13.60 5.49
N VAL A 67 -5.75 -12.30 5.11
CA VAL A 67 -6.92 -11.65 4.50
C VAL A 67 -6.66 -11.13 3.09
N ARG A 68 -5.42 -11.18 2.58
CA ARG A 68 -5.10 -10.65 1.24
C ARG A 68 -5.93 -11.31 0.13
N GLU A 69 -6.02 -12.63 0.10
CA GLU A 69 -6.79 -13.34 -0.95
C GLU A 69 -8.29 -12.99 -0.96
N PRO A 70 -9.03 -13.07 0.17
CA PRO A 70 -10.44 -12.66 0.18
C PRO A 70 -10.61 -11.16 -0.09
N GLN A 71 -9.74 -10.30 0.45
CA GLN A 71 -9.76 -8.86 0.18
C GLN A 71 -9.59 -8.57 -1.32
N LEU A 72 -8.62 -9.21 -1.98
CA LEU A 72 -8.36 -9.04 -3.41
C LEU A 72 -9.51 -9.56 -4.26
N THR A 73 -10.16 -10.64 -3.83
CA THR A 73 -11.32 -11.20 -4.53
C THR A 73 -12.47 -10.20 -4.57
N GLU A 74 -12.80 -9.61 -3.42
CA GLU A 74 -13.86 -8.60 -3.35
C GLU A 74 -13.44 -7.28 -4.03
N LEU A 75 -12.17 -6.89 -3.90
CA LEU A 75 -11.64 -5.71 -4.58
C LEU A 75 -11.64 -5.86 -6.10
N LYS A 76 -11.46 -7.06 -6.65
CA LYS A 76 -11.47 -7.30 -8.10
C LYS A 76 -12.88 -7.35 -8.70
N LYS A 77 -13.88 -7.67 -7.89
CA LYS A 77 -15.27 -7.86 -8.32
C LYS A 77 -15.86 -6.65 -9.04
N TYR A 78 -15.44 -5.44 -8.65
CA TYR A 78 -15.92 -4.19 -9.22
C TYR A 78 -14.99 -3.60 -10.30
N ALA A 79 -13.86 -4.27 -10.60
CA ALA A 79 -12.83 -3.78 -11.52
C ALA A 79 -13.16 -4.04 -13.00
N VAL A 80 -14.24 -4.76 -13.32
CA VAL A 80 -14.58 -5.27 -14.66
C VAL A 80 -14.57 -4.19 -15.75
N PHE A 81 -14.95 -2.95 -15.43
CA PHE A 81 -15.01 -1.84 -16.37
C PHE A 81 -13.90 -0.79 -16.18
N SER A 82 -13.01 -1.00 -15.22
CA SER A 82 -11.92 -0.07 -14.91
C SER A 82 -10.65 -0.52 -15.61
N LYS A 83 -9.88 0.43 -16.16
CA LYS A 83 -8.57 0.15 -16.76
C LYS A 83 -7.52 -0.02 -15.66
N VAL A 84 -7.66 -1.08 -14.87
CA VAL A 84 -6.79 -1.40 -13.74
C VAL A 84 -6.36 -2.86 -13.74
N THR A 85 -5.16 -3.12 -13.24
CA THR A 85 -4.65 -4.47 -12.95
C THR A 85 -4.38 -4.58 -11.46
N ILE A 86 -5.06 -5.51 -10.80
CA ILE A 86 -4.92 -5.75 -9.36
C ILE A 86 -4.24 -7.10 -9.14
N ALA A 87 -3.15 -7.15 -8.37
CA ALA A 87 -2.37 -8.37 -8.17
C ALA A 87 -1.80 -8.47 -6.74
N PRO A 88 -1.66 -9.69 -6.20
CA PRO A 88 -0.76 -9.92 -5.09
C PRO A 88 0.68 -9.70 -5.55
N ASP A 89 1.54 -9.24 -4.65
CA ASP A 89 2.98 -9.14 -4.88
C ASP A 89 3.71 -9.92 -3.79
N ASP A 90 4.30 -11.05 -4.18
CA ASP A 90 5.16 -11.86 -3.33
C ASP A 90 6.63 -11.83 -3.80
N GLU A 91 6.94 -10.99 -4.81
CA GLU A 91 8.32 -10.79 -5.28
C GLU A 91 9.06 -9.80 -4.38
N ARG A 92 8.38 -8.74 -3.93
CA ARG A 92 8.93 -7.77 -2.97
C ARG A 92 8.86 -8.31 -1.54
N VAL A 93 9.93 -8.06 -0.79
CA VAL A 93 10.10 -8.53 0.59
C VAL A 93 9.71 -7.43 1.59
N LEU A 94 8.90 -7.79 2.58
CA LEU A 94 8.52 -6.90 3.68
C LEU A 94 9.44 -7.09 4.89
N LEU A 95 10.21 -6.05 5.22
CA LEU A 95 11.11 -6.00 6.37
C LEU A 95 10.67 -4.91 7.36
N GLY A 96 10.97 -5.13 8.64
CA GLY A 96 10.74 -4.15 9.69
C GLY A 96 12.03 -3.92 10.46
N VAL A 97 12.43 -2.65 10.61
CA VAL A 97 13.60 -2.24 11.39
C VAL A 97 13.12 -1.33 12.50
N ALA A 98 13.37 -1.72 13.75
CA ALA A 98 12.91 -1.00 14.93
C ALA A 98 13.92 -1.14 16.08
N GLY A 99 13.74 -0.33 17.11
CA GLY A 99 14.59 -0.34 18.32
C GLY A 99 15.63 0.77 18.34
N PHE A 100 16.52 0.68 19.34
CA PHE A 100 17.55 1.69 19.58
C PHE A 100 18.45 1.87 18.34
N GLN A 101 18.64 3.11 17.91
CA GLN A 101 19.49 3.48 16.77
C GLN A 101 19.09 2.90 15.40
N ALA A 102 17.88 2.35 15.23
CA ALA A 102 17.38 1.85 13.94
C ALA A 102 17.57 2.85 12.79
N ARG A 103 17.21 4.13 13.02
CA ARG A 103 17.38 5.20 12.04
C ARG A 103 18.85 5.46 11.68
N ALA A 104 19.74 5.44 12.68
CA ALA A 104 21.17 5.66 12.46
C ALA A 104 21.81 4.49 11.68
N ALA A 105 21.37 3.26 11.94
CA ALA A 105 21.81 2.08 11.18
C ALA A 105 21.41 2.18 9.70
N LEU A 106 20.14 2.53 9.42
CA LEU A 106 19.63 2.67 8.05
C LEU A 106 20.27 3.85 7.29
N ALA A 107 20.68 4.91 7.98
CA ALA A 107 21.31 6.07 7.36
C ALA A 107 22.70 5.77 6.73
N ASN A 108 23.29 4.61 7.04
CA ASN A 108 24.52 4.14 6.39
C ASN A 108 24.24 3.36 5.10
N ILE A 109 22.97 3.01 4.82
CA ILE A 109 22.55 2.15 3.69
C ILE A 109 21.78 2.96 2.65
N PHE A 110 20.93 3.87 3.10
CA PHE A 110 20.07 4.69 2.23
C PHE A 110 20.48 6.16 2.28
N SER A 111 20.37 6.83 1.14
CA SER A 111 20.69 8.25 0.98
C SER A 111 19.69 9.17 1.68
N GLU A 112 18.44 8.73 1.81
CA GLU A 112 17.35 9.45 2.46
C GLU A 112 16.49 8.46 3.25
N LEU A 113 15.98 8.89 4.40
CA LEU A 113 15.09 8.08 5.25
C LEU A 113 13.75 8.79 5.46
N PRO A 114 12.66 8.03 5.64
CA PRO A 114 11.37 8.58 6.03
C PRO A 114 11.45 9.52 7.24
N SER A 115 10.58 10.52 7.20
CA SER A 115 10.40 11.56 8.20
C SER A 115 8.90 11.84 8.38
N LYS A 116 8.56 12.78 9.26
CA LYS A 116 7.16 13.13 9.50
C LYS A 116 6.53 13.80 8.27
N GLU A 117 7.30 14.61 7.58
CA GLU A 117 6.92 15.40 6.42
C GLU A 117 6.96 14.57 5.13
N LYS A 118 7.93 13.66 5.02
CA LYS A 118 8.14 12.76 3.88
C LYS A 118 8.15 11.32 4.38
N GLN A 119 6.97 10.71 4.46
CA GLN A 119 6.74 9.39 5.06
C GLN A 119 7.11 8.25 4.11
N VAL A 120 7.09 8.49 2.80
CA VAL A 120 7.47 7.51 1.80
C VAL A 120 8.69 8.00 1.04
N VAL A 121 9.73 7.17 1.01
CA VAL A 121 10.97 7.42 0.26
C VAL A 121 11.23 6.23 -0.65
N LYS A 122 11.50 6.49 -1.93
CA LYS A 122 11.84 5.46 -2.92
C LYS A 122 13.31 5.61 -3.30
N GLU A 123 14.09 4.54 -3.15
CA GLU A 123 15.49 4.47 -3.56
C GLU A 123 15.73 3.19 -4.37
N GLY A 124 15.93 3.33 -5.67
CA GLY A 124 16.01 2.19 -6.60
C GLY A 124 14.74 1.34 -6.57
N ALA A 125 14.88 0.06 -6.22
CA ALA A 125 13.78 -0.89 -6.10
C ALA A 125 13.18 -0.97 -4.68
N THR A 126 13.66 -0.15 -3.74
CA THR A 126 13.22 -0.17 -2.34
C THR A 126 12.31 1.02 -2.04
N THR A 127 11.19 0.72 -1.37
CA THR A 127 10.30 1.73 -0.79
C THR A 127 10.43 1.66 0.73
N LEU A 128 10.78 2.80 1.33
CA LEU A 128 10.86 3.00 2.78
C LEU A 128 9.60 3.72 3.25
N LEU A 129 9.02 3.25 4.35
CA LEU A 129 7.85 3.80 5.04
C LEU A 129 8.23 4.26 6.45
#